data_AF-A0AAU8C0H3-F1
#
_entry.id   AF-A0AAU8C0H3-F1
#
_cell.length_a   1.000
_cell.length_b   1.000
_cell.length_c   1.000
_cell.angle_alpha   90.00
_cell.angle_beta   90.00
_cell.angle_gamma   90.00
#
_symmetry.space_group_name_H-M   'P 1'
#
loop_
_entity.id
_entity.type
_entity.pdbx_description
1 polymer ?
#
loop_
_entity_poly.entity_id
_entity_poly.type
_entity_poly.pdbx_seq_one_letter_code
_entity_poly.pdbx_strand_id
1 'polypeptide(L)' 'MAKMRRKSDLPTKICQSCGLPFSWRRKWARDWETVKYCSDRCRRARGAASAQ' A
#
# COMPACT_ATOMS: atom_id res chain seq x y z
N MET A 1 19.31 -27.03 -8.73
CA MET A 1 18.46 -26.48 -7.64
C MET A 1 17.92 -25.13 -8.10
N ALA A 2 16.76 -25.10 -8.76
CA ALA A 2 16.19 -23.86 -9.29
C ALA A 2 15.58 -23.05 -8.13
N LYS A 3 16.20 -21.91 -7.80
CA LYS A 3 15.73 -20.98 -6.78
C LYS A 3 14.42 -20.34 -7.29
N MET A 4 13.30 -20.99 -7.02
CA MET A 4 11.96 -20.43 -7.22
C MET A 4 11.90 -19.12 -6.42
N ARG A 5 12.10 -17.98 -7.09
CA ARG A 5 11.81 -16.66 -6.52
C ARG A 5 10.32 -16.61 -6.26
N ARG A 6 9.96 -16.86 -5.00
CA ARG A 6 8.57 -16.81 -4.52
C ARG A 6 8.08 -15.38 -4.73
N LYS A 7 6.83 -15.22 -5.17
CA LYS A 7 6.14 -13.92 -5.37
C LYS A 7 6.03 -13.07 -4.07
N SER A 8 6.62 -13.54 -2.98
CA SER A 8 6.59 -13.00 -1.62
C SER A 8 7.58 -11.84 -1.38
N ASP A 9 8.43 -11.49 -2.34
CA ASP A 9 9.37 -10.35 -2.25
C ASP A 9 8.74 -8.99 -2.61
N LEU A 10 7.42 -8.96 -2.83
CA LEU A 10 6.76 -7.69 -3.10
C LEU A 10 6.72 -6.86 -1.81
N PRO A 11 7.22 -5.61 -1.83
CA PRO A 11 7.21 -4.77 -0.64
C PRO A 11 5.78 -4.57 -0.17
N THR A 12 5.52 -4.86 1.10
CA THR A 12 4.28 -4.54 1.78
C THR A 12 4.45 -3.21 2.51
N LYS A 13 3.43 -2.37 2.46
CA LYS A 13 3.37 -1.10 3.20
C LYS A 13 2.13 -1.10 4.10
N ILE A 14 2.20 -0.32 5.18
CA ILE A 14 1.05 -0.10 6.07
C ILE A 14 0.27 1.12 5.59
N CYS A 15 -1.05 0.99 5.48
CA CYS A 15 -1.91 2.11 5.13
C CYS A 15 -1.99 3.10 6.31
N GLN A 16 -1.59 4.35 6.11
CA GLN A 16 -1.65 5.39 7.15
C GLN A 16 -3.07 5.85 7.54
N SER A 17 -4.11 5.40 6.84
CA SER A 17 -5.50 5.75 7.13
C SER A 17 -6.26 4.63 7.86
N CYS A 18 -6.01 3.37 7.51
CA CYS A 18 -6.73 2.23 8.11
C CYS A 18 -5.83 1.24 8.85
N GLY A 19 -4.50 1.44 8.86
CA GLY A 19 -3.55 0.56 9.52
C GLY A 19 -3.36 -0.81 8.86
N LEU A 20 -4.08 -1.10 7.77
CA LEU A 20 -4.01 -2.41 7.11
C LEU A 20 -2.73 -2.55 6.26
N PRO A 21 -2.04 -3.71 6.32
CA PRO A 21 -0.94 -4.01 5.42
C PRO A 21 -1.46 -4.23 3.99
N PHE A 22 -0.78 -3.66 3.01
CA PHE A 22 -1.12 -3.81 1.61
C PHE A 22 0.15 -4.05 0.77
N SER A 23 0.05 -4.98 -0.17
CA SER A 23 1.17 -5.39 -1.03
C SER A 23 1.31 -4.47 -2.24
N TRP A 24 2.55 -4.30 -2.71
CA TRP A 24 2.85 -3.63 -3.96
C TRP A 24 1.98 -4.12 -5.12
N ARG A 25 1.47 -3.18 -5.93
CA ARG A 25 0.72 -3.46 -7.16
C ARG A 25 1.41 -2.80 -8.34
N ARG A 26 1.33 -3.42 -9.52
CA ARG A 26 1.90 -2.88 -10.78
C ARG A 26 1.45 -1.46 -11.09
N LYS A 27 0.21 -1.09 -10.72
CA LYS A 27 -0.31 0.28 -10.89
C LYS A 27 0.46 1.35 -10.10
N TRP A 28 1.23 0.93 -9.09
CA TRP A 28 2.04 1.81 -8.26
C TRP A 28 3.51 1.76 -8.62
N ALA A 29 3.90 1.13 -9.72
CA ALA A 29 5.31 1.02 -10.11
C ALA A 29 6.00 2.39 -10.23
N ARG A 30 5.27 3.45 -10.59
CA ARG A 30 5.80 4.83 -10.73
C ARG A 30 5.76 5.64 -9.44
N ASP A 31 4.77 5.39 -8.58
CA ASP A 31 4.45 6.23 -7.42
C ASP A 31 4.60 5.49 -6.09
N TRP A 32 5.18 4.29 -6.07
CA TRP A 32 5.22 3.44 -4.88
C TRP A 32 5.82 4.14 -3.66
N GLU A 33 6.82 5.00 -3.85
CA GLU A 33 7.43 5.78 -2.78
C GLU A 33 6.44 6.78 -2.14
N THR A 34 5.55 7.37 -2.94
CA THR A 34 4.54 8.33 -2.48
C THR A 34 3.26 7.66 -1.99
N VAL A 35 3.00 6.41 -2.41
CA VAL A 35 1.84 5.62 -1.99
C VAL A 35 1.95 5.18 -0.53
N LYS A 36 1.15 5.82 0.33
CA LYS A 36 1.00 5.53 1.78
C LYS A 36 -0.37 4.94 2.13
N TYR A 37 -1.24 4.72 1.15
CA TYR A 37 -2.63 4.32 1.34
C TYR A 37 -2.99 3.13 0.44
N CYS A 38 -3.77 2.19 0.96
CA CYS A 38 -4.20 1.00 0.22
C CYS A 38 -5.20 1.32 -0.91
N SER A 39 -5.93 2.44 -0.80
CA SER A 39 -7.04 2.83 -1.68
C SER A 39 -7.14 4.36 -1.81
N ASP A 40 -7.72 4.83 -2.92
CA ASP A 40 -7.98 6.28 -3.11
C ASP A 40 -8.93 6.83 -2.04
N ARG A 41 -9.90 6.02 -1.59
CA ARG A 41 -10.76 6.32 -0.44
C ARG A 41 -9.93 6.67 0.81
N CYS A 42 -8.92 5.88 1.15
CA CYS A 42 -8.05 6.10 2.30
C CYS A 42 -7.14 7.33 2.12
N ARG A 43 -6.72 7.61 0.88
CA ARG A 43 -5.98 8.84 0.55
C ARG A 43 -6.84 10.08 0.80
N ARG A 44 -8.10 10.07 0.36
CA ARG A 44 -9.05 11.18 0.57
C ARG A 44 -9.53 11.29 2.02
N ALA A 45 -9.69 10.15 2.71
CA ALA A 45 -10.18 10.10 4.08
C ALA A 45 -9.26 10.79 5.09
N ARG A 46 -7.94 10.88 4.84
CA ARG A 46 -7.02 11.57 5.75
C ARG A 46 -7.22 13.10 5.79
N GLY A 47 -7.96 13.68 4.85
CA GLY A 47 -8.46 15.05 4.94
C GLY A 47 -9.77 15.19 5.72
N ALA A 48 -10.44 14.07 6.04
CA ALA A 48 -11.72 14.02 6.71
C ALA A 48 -11.65 13.35 8.10
N ALA A 49 -10.43 13.10 8.62
CA ALA A 49 -10.23 12.46 9.91
C ALA A 49 -10.29 13.50 11.05
N SER A 50 -11.50 13.95 11.35
CA SER A 50 -11.93 14.34 12.69
C SER A 50 -13.46 14.27 12.72
N ALA A 51 -14.00 13.08 13.00
CA ALA A 51 -15.33 12.90 13.59
C ALA A 51 -15.56 11.41 13.89
N GLN A 52 -14.91 10.91 14.94
CA GLN A 52 -15.49 10.02 15.96
C GLN A 52 -14.45 9.76 17.04
#